data_AF-A0AAU7TQU5-F1
#
_entry.id   AF-A0AAU7TQU5-F1
#
_cell.length_a   1.000
_cell.length_b   1.000
_cell.length_c   1.000
_cell.angle_alpha   90.00
_cell.angle_beta   90.00
_cell.angle_gamma   90.00
#
_symmetry.space_group_name_H-M   'P 1'
#
loop_
_entity.id
_entity.type
_entity.pdbx_description
1 polymer ?
#
loop_
_entity_poly.entity_id
_entity_poly.type
_entity_poly.pdbx_seq_one_letter_code
_entity_poly.pdbx_strand_id
1 'polypeptide(L)' 'MADTDSAQTATAATTAAATTTAAKTETLGYILVVRIAFADYQIGEEITDVATIKEILGGDQAVYVIKRAA' A
#
# COMPACT_ATOMS: atom_id res chain seq x y z
N MET A 1 7.31 -40.65 -36.27
CA MET A 1 6.37 -39.52 -36.41
C MET A 1 6.25 -38.95 -35.01
N ALA A 2 6.98 -37.85 -34.72
CA ALA A 2 6.42 -36.48 -34.67
C ALA A 2 5.13 -36.49 -33.83
N ASP A 3 5.00 -35.86 -32.69
CA ASP A 3 5.41 -34.53 -32.23
C ASP A 3 4.92 -34.54 -30.75
N THR A 4 5.48 -33.90 -29.72
CA THR A 4 5.60 -32.47 -29.53
C THR A 4 6.18 -32.28 -28.13
N ASP A 5 7.27 -31.56 -28.08
CA ASP A 5 7.62 -30.54 -27.09
C ASP A 5 6.64 -30.32 -25.91
N SER A 6 7.12 -30.49 -24.69
CA SER A 6 6.59 -29.75 -23.55
C SER A 6 7.77 -29.12 -22.84
N ALA A 7 8.53 -28.34 -23.60
CA ALA A 7 9.37 -27.34 -23.01
C ALA A 7 8.45 -26.24 -22.48
N GLN A 8 8.70 -25.87 -21.23
CA GLN A 8 8.71 -24.47 -20.83
C GLN A 8 7.37 -23.73 -20.88
N THR A 9 6.77 -23.59 -19.70
CA THR A 9 6.56 -22.23 -19.17
C THR A 9 6.52 -22.26 -17.65
N ALA A 10 7.68 -21.98 -17.06
CA ALA A 10 7.73 -21.30 -15.78
C ALA A 10 7.04 -19.94 -15.97
N THR A 11 5.79 -19.80 -15.55
CA THR A 11 5.22 -18.47 -15.31
C THR A 11 5.52 -18.12 -13.87
N ALA A 12 6.71 -17.54 -13.73
CA ALA A 12 7.12 -16.79 -12.56
C ALA A 12 6.05 -15.76 -12.19
N ALA A 13 5.90 -15.59 -10.88
CA ALA A 13 5.14 -14.54 -10.24
C ALA A 13 5.11 -13.25 -11.07
N THR A 14 3.92 -12.83 -11.47
CA THR A 14 3.69 -11.43 -11.80
C THR A 14 3.73 -10.68 -10.47
N THR A 15 4.95 -10.34 -10.03
CA THR A 15 5.16 -9.29 -9.04
C THR A 15 4.64 -8.02 -9.68
N ALA A 16 3.40 -7.66 -9.34
CA ALA A 16 2.86 -6.36 -9.65
C ALA A 16 3.80 -5.34 -9.03
N ALA A 17 4.60 -4.70 -9.88
CA ALA A 17 5.38 -3.54 -9.52
C ALA A 17 4.39 -2.43 -9.17
N ALA A 18 4.01 -2.36 -7.89
CA ALA A 18 3.38 -1.19 -7.31
C ALA A 18 4.34 -0.03 -7.54
N THR A 19 4.04 0.78 -8.54
CA THR A 19 4.74 2.02 -8.83
C THR A 19 4.28 3.02 -7.78
N THR A 20 4.77 2.88 -6.55
CA THR A 20 4.55 3.92 -5.55
C THR A 20 5.63 4.95 -5.77
N THR A 21 5.32 5.90 -6.65
CA THR A 21 5.93 7.22 -6.68
C THR A 21 6.20 7.64 -5.24
N ALA A 22 7.47 7.64 -4.85
CA ALA A 22 7.90 8.15 -3.55
C ALA A 22 7.59 9.65 -3.53
N ALA A 23 6.38 9.98 -3.09
CA ALA A 23 5.94 11.33 -2.89
C ALA A 23 6.80 11.90 -1.76
N LYS A 24 7.42 13.04 -2.07
CA LYS A 24 8.23 13.85 -1.19
C LYS A 24 7.57 13.94 0.20
N THR A 25 8.20 13.31 1.18
CA THR A 25 7.76 13.30 2.57
C THR A 25 7.83 14.71 3.14
N GLU A 26 6.75 15.47 3.00
CA GLU A 26 6.49 16.62 3.87
C GLU A 26 6.21 16.05 5.27
N THR A 27 7.11 16.22 6.22
CA THR A 27 6.88 15.67 7.56
C THR A 27 5.79 16.48 8.26
N LEU A 28 4.58 15.93 8.34
CA LEU A 28 3.41 16.60 8.95
C LEU A 28 3.50 16.76 10.48
N GLY A 29 4.58 16.32 11.14
CA GLY A 29 4.68 16.28 12.61
C GLY A 29 3.68 15.32 13.28
N TYR A 30 2.87 14.63 12.47
CA TYR A 30 1.96 13.57 12.88
C TYR A 30 1.90 12.50 11.79
N ILE A 31 1.66 11.27 12.21
CA ILE A 31 1.44 10.10 11.36
C ILE A 31 0.01 9.59 11.58
N LEU A 32 -0.54 8.89 10.61
CA LEU A 32 -1.78 8.14 10.79
C LEU A 32 -1.44 6.71 11.15
N VAL A 33 -2.03 6.19 12.23
CA VAL A 33 -1.90 4.76 12.58
C VAL A 33 -3.23 4.09 12.32
N VAL A 34 -3.23 3.00 11.58
CA VAL A 34 -4.43 2.24 11.27
C VAL A 34 -4.91 1.52 12.52
N ARG A 35 -6.13 1.83 12.96
CA ARG A 35 -6.76 1.19 14.13
C ARG A 35 -7.64 0.01 13.73
N ILE A 36 -8.20 0.06 12.52
CA ILE A 36 -9.09 -0.96 11.96
C ILE A 36 -8.54 -1.30 10.59
N ALA A 37 -8.23 -2.57 10.30
CA ALA A 37 -7.69 -2.96 9.00
C ALA A 37 -8.68 -2.59 7.89
N PHE A 38 -8.18 -1.94 6.84
CA PHE A 38 -8.98 -1.52 5.69
C PHE A 38 -8.16 -1.59 4.41
N ALA A 39 -8.81 -1.88 3.29
CA ALA A 39 -8.16 -2.08 1.99
C ALA A 39 -6.98 -3.08 2.10
N ASP A 40 -5.74 -2.58 2.10
CA ASP A 40 -4.51 -3.36 2.24
C ASP A 40 -3.76 -3.06 3.57
N TYR A 41 -4.19 -2.03 4.30
CA TYR A 41 -3.53 -1.57 5.52
C TYR A 41 -3.90 -2.44 6.73
N GLN A 42 -2.87 -2.89 7.46
CA GLN A 42 -3.06 -3.70 8.66
C GLN A 42 -3.24 -2.84 9.92
N ILE A 43 -3.86 -3.39 10.95
CA ILE A 43 -3.96 -2.71 12.25
C ILE A 43 -2.55 -2.49 12.82
N GLY A 44 -2.25 -1.26 13.20
CA GLY A 44 -0.95 -0.83 13.70
C GLY A 44 -0.02 -0.32 12.60
N GLU A 45 -0.42 -0.35 11.33
CA GLU A 45 0.37 0.18 10.23
C GLU A 45 0.44 1.71 10.29
N GLU A 46 1.65 2.25 10.08
CA GLU A 46 1.97 3.66 10.23
C GLU A 46 2.06 4.33 8.86
N ILE A 47 1.07 5.16 8.55
CA ILE A 47 1.00 5.93 7.33
C ILE A 47 1.67 7.28 7.59
N THR A 48 2.85 7.44 7.02
CA THR A 48 3.66 8.67 7.11
C THR A 48 3.61 9.51 5.83
N ASP A 49 2.96 9.00 4.80
CA ASP A 49 2.84 9.64 3.50
C ASP A 49 1.74 10.72 3.50
N VAL A 50 2.09 11.95 3.17
CA VAL A 50 1.18 13.11 3.22
C VAL A 50 0.03 13.04 2.24
N ALA A 51 0.28 12.52 1.04
CA ALA A 51 -0.75 12.39 0.02
C ALA A 51 -1.80 11.38 0.49
N THR A 52 -1.33 10.23 0.96
CA THR A 52 -2.15 9.17 1.57
C THR A 52 -2.89 9.68 2.80
N ILE A 53 -2.22 10.44 3.68
CA ILE A 53 -2.85 11.05 4.86
C ILE A 53 -3.99 12.00 4.46
N LYS A 54 -3.78 12.84 3.44
CA LYS A 54 -4.81 13.77 2.93
C LYS A 54 -5.98 13.02 2.28
N GLU A 55 -5.70 11.97 1.52
CA GLU A 55 -6.72 11.12 0.90
C GLU A 55 -7.58 10.42 1.96
N ILE A 56 -6.94 9.82 2.96
CA ILE A 56 -7.63 9.12 4.05
C ILE A 56 -8.46 10.08 4.90
N LEU A 57 -7.87 11.22 5.29
CA LEU A 57 -8.59 12.25 6.07
C LEU A 57 -9.68 12.95 5.28
N GLY A 58 -9.55 13.02 3.96
CA GLY A 58 -10.54 13.62 3.05
C GLY A 58 -11.69 12.68 2.70
N GLY A 59 -11.56 11.38 2.98
CA GLY A 59 -12.55 10.36 2.68
C GLY A 59 -13.16 9.70 3.91
N ASP A 60 -13.90 8.61 3.67
CA ASP A 60 -14.56 7.82 4.73
C ASP A 60 -13.56 7.01 5.56
N GLN A 61 -12.32 6.84 5.06
CA GLN A 61 -11.28 6.04 5.73
C GLN A 61 -10.69 6.71 6.99
N ALA A 62 -10.97 8.00 7.20
CA ALA A 62 -10.53 8.77 8.35
C ALA A 62 -10.94 8.15 9.70
N VAL A 63 -12.05 7.40 9.74
CA VAL A 63 -12.55 6.76 10.96
C VAL A 63 -11.76 5.50 11.35
N TYR A 64 -11.04 4.91 10.40
CA TYR A 64 -10.24 3.69 10.61
C TYR A 64 -8.81 3.98 11.07
N VAL A 65 -8.41 5.25 11.10
CA VAL A 65 -7.08 5.71 11.45
C VAL A 65 -7.11 6.66 12.64
N ILE A 66 -6.01 6.72 13.38
CA ILE A 66 -5.81 7.69 14.46
C ILE A 66 -4.61 8.59 14.15
N LYS A 67 -4.70 9.87 14.50
CA LYS A 67 -3.54 10.76 14.48
C LYS A 67 -2.64 10.45 15.66
N ARG A 68 -1.40 10.05 15.38
CA ARG A 68 -0.33 9.85 16.37
C ARG A 68 0.75 10.90 16.11
N ALA A 69 1.32 11.46 17.17
CA ALA A 69 2.50 12.32 17.03
C ALA A 69 3.67 11.51 16.44
N ALA A 70 4.37 12.11 15.47
CA ALA A 70 5.56 11.52 14.84
C ALA A 70 6.79 11.73 15.73
#